data_AF-A0A6M3LBK0-F1
#
_entry.id   AF-A0A6M3LBK0-F1
#
_cell.length_a   1.000
_cell.length_b   1.000
_cell.length_c   1.000
_cell.angle_alpha   90.00
_cell.angle_beta   90.00
_cell.angle_gamma   90.00
#
_symmetry.space_group_name_H-M   'P 1'
#
loop_
_entity.id
_entity.type
_entity.pdbx_description
1 polymer ?
#
loop_
_entity_poly.entity_id
_entity_poly.type
_entity_poly.pdbx_seq_one_letter_code
_entity_poly.pdbx_strand_id
1 'polypeptide(L)'
;MSIEVLPKIKIIWPKEIRKPRLLLDIDGVVVRYDFVGLVKRYFGVDIEPKAIFAYNLADVLGVSSREIDNMFQEQVWGKPIFMDGAFDILKEIKQIYEIIIYSNRIKYMGEMELAKWLIDYEIPFDGIDYGQNKYDFHIDDRPEKLEDTNSPIKLLYTQPWNEGCLNIKSNLRRVFTWYEIRLELLGDDVTCPLCGLFYQRINSNQACPRCKGE
;
A
#
# COMPACT_ATOMS: atom_id res chain seq x y z
N MET A 1 -43.32 14.79 -50.83
CA MET A 1 -43.15 14.62 -49.37
C MET A 1 -41.76 14.07 -49.14
N SER A 2 -40.84 14.91 -48.67
CA SER A 2 -39.47 14.54 -48.30
C SER A 2 -39.45 14.11 -46.84
N ILE A 3 -39.01 12.89 -46.57
CA ILE A 3 -38.82 12.36 -45.22
C ILE A 3 -37.50 12.93 -44.70
N GLU A 4 -37.57 13.84 -43.73
CA GLU A 4 -36.38 14.31 -43.02
C GLU A 4 -35.80 13.16 -42.19
N VAL A 5 -34.59 12.73 -42.56
CA VAL A 5 -33.83 11.74 -41.80
C VAL A 5 -33.23 12.46 -40.60
N LEU A 6 -33.81 12.26 -39.42
CA LEU A 6 -33.26 12.78 -38.17
C LEU A 6 -31.84 12.24 -37.94
N PRO A 7 -30.90 13.10 -37.48
CA PRO A 7 -29.53 12.68 -37.22
C PRO A 7 -29.48 11.62 -36.12
N LYS A 8 -28.75 10.54 -36.38
CA LYS A 8 -28.48 9.47 -35.40
C LYS A 8 -27.73 10.06 -34.21
N ILE A 9 -28.42 10.26 -33.09
CA ILE A 9 -27.81 10.61 -31.81
C ILE A 9 -26.95 9.43 -31.37
N LYS A 10 -25.63 9.61 -31.38
CA LYS A 10 -24.68 8.61 -30.89
C LYS A 10 -24.61 8.73 -29.37
N ILE A 11 -25.38 7.91 -28.67
CA ILE A 11 -25.33 7.80 -27.21
C ILE A 11 -23.97 7.19 -26.86
N ILE A 12 -23.06 8.01 -26.34
CA ILE A 12 -21.79 7.56 -25.77
C ILE A 12 -22.09 7.17 -24.32
N TRP A 13 -22.28 5.88 -24.08
CA TRP A 13 -22.32 5.34 -22.72
C TRP A 13 -20.96 5.60 -22.06
N PRO A 14 -20.90 6.05 -20.79
CA PRO A 14 -19.63 6.16 -20.09
C PRO A 14 -18.92 4.81 -20.13
N LYS A 15 -17.63 4.79 -20.48
CA LYS A 15 -16.78 3.61 -20.26
C LYS A 15 -16.98 3.17 -18.82
N GLU A 16 -17.19 1.86 -18.59
CA GLU A 16 -17.26 1.29 -17.24
C GLU A 16 -16.15 1.90 -16.37
N ILE A 17 -16.55 2.53 -15.26
CA ILE A 17 -15.60 3.16 -14.35
C ILE A 17 -14.93 2.02 -13.59
N ARG A 18 -13.74 1.60 -14.06
CA ARG A 18 -12.91 0.65 -13.33
C ARG A 18 -12.52 1.26 -11.98
N LYS A 19 -12.53 0.46 -10.92
CA LYS A 19 -11.91 0.89 -9.65
C LYS A 19 -10.42 1.18 -9.88
N PRO A 20 -9.86 2.21 -9.26
CA PRO A 20 -8.40 2.40 -9.25
C PRO A 20 -7.72 1.19 -8.61
N ARG A 21 -6.56 0.80 -9.13
CA ARG A 21 -5.81 -0.37 -8.67
C ARG A 21 -4.68 0.07 -7.74
N LEU A 22 -4.70 -0.45 -6.51
CA LEU A 22 -3.70 -0.24 -5.48
C LEU A 22 -2.82 -1.49 -5.39
N LEU A 23 -1.54 -1.35 -5.71
CA LEU A 23 -0.53 -2.37 -5.42
C LEU A 23 -0.05 -2.20 -3.97
N LEU A 24 -0.07 -3.26 -3.19
CA LEU A 24 0.16 -3.21 -1.75
C LEU A 24 1.10 -4.31 -1.28
N ASP A 25 2.21 -3.93 -0.66
CA ASP A 25 3.02 -4.85 0.12
C ASP A 25 2.39 -5.13 1.50
N ILE A 26 2.73 -6.27 2.08
CA ILE A 26 2.22 -6.72 3.37
C ILE A 26 3.23 -6.45 4.49
N ASP A 27 4.49 -6.76 4.24
CA ASP A 27 5.52 -7.00 5.23
C ASP A 27 6.27 -5.72 5.54
N GLY A 28 6.03 -5.15 6.72
CA GLY A 28 6.49 -3.78 7.02
C GLY A 28 5.53 -2.70 6.51
N VAL A 29 4.35 -3.07 5.99
CA VAL A 29 3.30 -2.14 5.60
C VAL A 29 2.00 -2.46 6.33
N VAL A 30 1.39 -3.62 6.08
CA VAL A 30 0.17 -4.09 6.76
C VAL A 30 0.52 -4.79 8.07
N VAL A 31 1.61 -5.57 8.07
CA VAL A 31 2.04 -6.45 9.15
C VAL A 31 3.38 -6.00 9.69
N ARG A 32 3.52 -6.02 11.02
CA ARG A 32 4.72 -5.71 11.77
C ARG A 32 5.52 -6.98 12.05
N TYR A 33 6.83 -6.87 11.85
CA TYR A 33 7.79 -7.84 12.34
C TYR A 33 8.34 -7.42 13.70
N ASP A 34 8.46 -8.39 14.61
CA ASP A 34 9.22 -8.24 15.85
C ASP A 34 10.69 -8.62 15.60
N PHE A 35 11.40 -7.85 14.77
CA PHE A 35 12.78 -8.18 14.41
C PHE A 35 13.69 -8.29 15.65
N VAL A 36 13.53 -7.37 16.60
CA VAL A 36 14.33 -7.37 17.83
C VAL A 36 14.13 -8.67 18.61
N GLY A 37 12.88 -9.06 18.87
CA GLY A 37 12.59 -10.30 19.57
C GLY A 37 12.97 -11.55 18.76
N LEU A 38 12.81 -11.53 17.44
CA LEU A 38 13.25 -12.64 16.57
C LEU A 38 14.76 -12.84 16.63
N VAL A 39 15.53 -11.78 16.47
CA VAL A 39 17.00 -11.84 16.52
C VAL A 39 17.46 -12.32 17.88
N LYS A 40 16.83 -11.84 18.96
CA LYS A 40 17.14 -12.32 20.32
C LYS A 40 16.84 -13.81 20.49
N ARG A 41 15.69 -14.29 20.02
CA ARG A 41 15.31 -15.70 20.15
C ARG A 41 16.17 -16.62 19.29
N TYR A 42 16.48 -16.22 18.06
CA TYR A 42 17.16 -17.07 17.08
C TYR A 42 18.68 -17.04 17.23
N PHE A 43 19.27 -15.85 17.40
CA PHE A 43 20.73 -15.66 17.47
C PHE A 43 21.24 -15.43 18.90
N GLY A 44 20.37 -15.20 19.88
CA GLY A 44 20.77 -14.89 21.26
C GLY A 44 21.26 -13.46 21.48
N VAL A 45 21.23 -12.62 20.44
CA VAL A 45 21.80 -11.26 20.42
C VAL A 45 20.70 -10.23 20.65
N ASP A 46 20.98 -9.23 21.50
CA ASP A 46 20.12 -8.05 21.65
C ASP A 46 20.49 -7.02 20.59
N ILE A 47 19.50 -6.52 19.85
CA ILE A 47 19.65 -5.44 18.90
C ILE A 47 18.65 -4.33 19.21
N GLU A 48 19.05 -3.08 18.99
CA GLU A 48 18.12 -1.96 19.08
C GLU A 48 17.43 -1.75 17.72
N PRO A 49 16.16 -1.29 17.68
CA PRO A 49 15.47 -1.01 16.43
C PRO A 49 16.28 -0.10 15.47
N LYS A 50 16.98 0.89 16.01
CA LYS A 50 17.83 1.82 15.24
C LYS A 50 19.04 1.16 14.56
N ALA A 51 19.42 -0.05 14.99
CA ALA A 51 20.49 -0.81 14.37
C ALA A 51 20.01 -1.50 13.07
N ILE A 52 18.70 -1.58 12.84
CA ILE A 52 18.12 -2.18 11.63
C ILE A 52 18.08 -1.11 10.53
N PHE A 53 19.26 -0.75 10.00
CA PHE A 53 19.42 0.35 9.05
C PHE A 53 19.36 -0.06 7.57
N ALA A 54 19.25 -1.37 7.29
CA ALA A 54 19.20 -1.91 5.92
C ALA A 54 18.03 -2.89 5.75
N TYR A 55 17.44 -2.90 4.55
CA TYR A 55 16.27 -3.74 4.24
C TYR A 55 16.57 -5.23 4.41
N ASN A 56 17.75 -5.66 3.96
CA ASN A 56 18.21 -7.01 4.14
C ASN A 56 18.90 -7.14 5.52
N LEU A 57 18.22 -7.81 6.45
CA LEU A 57 18.72 -8.02 7.81
C LEU A 57 20.04 -8.80 7.84
N ALA A 58 20.36 -9.58 6.80
CA ALA A 58 21.64 -10.28 6.67
C ALA A 58 22.82 -9.29 6.68
N ASP A 59 22.65 -8.14 6.01
CA ASP A 59 23.67 -7.09 5.92
C ASP A 59 23.86 -6.36 7.26
N VAL A 60 22.81 -6.31 8.09
CA VAL A 60 22.86 -5.75 9.44
C VAL A 60 23.57 -6.69 10.41
N LEU A 61 23.26 -7.99 10.35
CA LEU A 61 23.75 -8.98 11.31
C LEU A 61 25.08 -9.64 10.88
N GLY A 62 25.51 -9.46 9.62
CA GLY A 62 26.72 -10.10 9.09
C GLY A 62 26.58 -11.62 8.93
N VAL A 63 25.37 -12.09 8.63
CA VAL A 63 25.04 -13.52 8.44
C VAL A 63 24.62 -13.79 6.99
N SER A 64 24.41 -15.05 6.63
CA SER A 64 23.92 -15.38 5.29
C SER A 64 22.42 -15.07 5.14
N SER A 65 21.98 -14.69 3.94
CA SER A 65 20.54 -14.51 3.66
C SER A 65 19.71 -15.76 3.94
N ARG A 66 20.31 -16.96 3.77
CA ARG A 66 19.66 -18.23 4.11
C ARG A 66 19.33 -18.36 5.61
N GLU A 67 20.20 -17.87 6.49
CA GLU A 67 19.93 -17.87 7.93
C GLU A 67 18.78 -16.95 8.28
N ILE A 68 18.70 -15.79 7.61
CA ILE A 68 17.59 -14.86 7.73
C ILE A 68 16.27 -15.47 7.23
N ASP A 69 16.30 -16.14 6.08
CA ASP A 69 15.13 -16.85 5.54
C ASP A 69 14.61 -17.91 6.51
N ASN A 70 15.52 -18.69 7.11
CA ASN A 70 15.15 -19.69 8.12
C ASN A 70 14.52 -19.05 9.36
N MET A 71 15.04 -17.92 9.82
CA MET A 71 14.49 -17.19 10.97
C MET A 71 13.07 -16.66 10.69
N PHE A 72 12.78 -16.23 9.46
CA PHE A 72 11.47 -15.65 9.13
C PHE A 72 10.36 -16.67 8.90
N GLN A 73 10.66 -17.96 8.72
CA GLN A 73 9.64 -18.95 8.39
C GLN A 73 8.47 -18.92 9.39
N GLU A 74 8.73 -18.90 10.70
CA GLU A 74 7.66 -18.88 11.69
C GLU A 74 6.76 -17.64 11.60
N GLN A 75 7.31 -16.47 11.27
CA GLN A 75 6.51 -15.23 11.14
C GLN A 75 5.76 -15.16 9.83
N VAL A 76 6.33 -15.69 8.76
CA VAL A 76 5.69 -15.71 7.44
C VAL A 76 4.44 -16.59 7.46
N TRP A 77 4.49 -17.72 8.16
CA TRP A 77 3.35 -18.65 8.26
C TRP A 77 2.43 -18.38 9.47
N GLY A 78 2.90 -17.62 10.45
CA GLY A 78 2.20 -17.37 11.70
C GLY A 78 1.07 -16.34 11.60
N LYS A 79 0.45 -16.07 12.76
CA LYS A 79 -0.58 -15.04 12.92
C LYS A 79 0.05 -13.65 12.75
N PRO A 80 -0.50 -12.77 11.90
CA PRO A 80 0.03 -11.43 11.71
C PRO A 80 -0.16 -10.58 12.96
N ILE A 81 0.83 -9.73 13.22
CA ILE A 81 0.70 -8.57 14.10
C ILE A 81 0.47 -7.37 13.17
N PHE A 82 -0.72 -6.77 13.20
CA PHE A 82 -1.03 -5.65 12.30
C PHE A 82 -0.33 -4.36 12.72
N MET A 83 0.01 -3.53 11.74
CA MET A 83 0.33 -2.13 11.98
C MET A 83 -0.90 -1.38 12.51
N ASP A 84 -0.67 -0.37 13.35
CA ASP A 84 -1.75 0.38 13.98
C ASP A 84 -2.65 1.05 12.92
N GLY A 85 -3.95 0.77 12.98
CA GLY A 85 -4.96 1.29 12.05
C GLY A 85 -4.99 0.59 10.68
N ALA A 86 -4.05 -0.29 10.35
CA ALA A 86 -3.93 -0.89 9.03
C ALA A 86 -5.18 -1.63 8.58
N PHE A 87 -5.69 -2.51 9.44
CA PHE A 87 -6.80 -3.40 9.10
C PHE A 87 -8.10 -2.64 8.81
N ASP A 88 -8.45 -1.68 9.66
CA ASP A 88 -9.70 -0.91 9.52
C ASP A 88 -9.65 0.02 8.30
N ILE A 89 -8.51 0.70 8.09
CA ILE A 89 -8.30 1.59 6.95
C ILE A 89 -8.27 0.80 5.64
N LEU A 90 -7.68 -0.40 5.63
CA LEU A 90 -7.66 -1.25 4.44
C LEU A 90 -9.06 -1.73 4.06
N LYS A 91 -9.94 -2.02 5.04
CA LYS A 91 -11.35 -2.32 4.80
C LYS A 91 -12.12 -1.14 4.18
N GLU A 92 -11.80 0.09 4.58
CA GLU A 92 -12.34 1.31 3.99
C GLU A 92 -11.85 1.48 2.54
N ILE A 93 -10.54 1.41 2.32
CA ILE A 93 -9.91 1.53 1.00
C ILE A 93 -10.50 0.50 0.02
N LYS A 94 -10.71 -0.75 0.47
CA LYS A 94 -11.27 -1.85 -0.34
C LYS A 94 -12.63 -1.53 -0.97
N GLN A 95 -13.41 -0.61 -0.39
CA GLN A 95 -14.69 -0.21 -0.96
C GLN A 95 -14.51 0.54 -2.29
N ILE A 96 -13.43 1.28 -2.43
CA ILE A 96 -13.19 2.22 -3.54
C ILE A 96 -12.13 1.68 -4.50
N TYR A 97 -11.15 0.94 -3.99
CA TYR A 97 -10.00 0.42 -4.75
C TYR A 97 -10.10 -1.08 -5.02
N GLU A 98 -9.49 -1.51 -6.10
CA GLU A 98 -9.07 -2.90 -6.31
C GLU A 98 -7.70 -3.07 -5.65
N ILE A 99 -7.59 -3.95 -4.66
CA ILE A 99 -6.38 -4.14 -3.87
C ILE A 99 -5.63 -5.36 -4.38
N ILE A 100 -4.43 -5.13 -4.91
CA ILE A 100 -3.55 -6.16 -5.44
C ILE A 100 -2.37 -6.33 -4.51
N ILE A 101 -2.21 -7.51 -3.96
CA ILE A 101 -1.10 -7.86 -3.07
C ILE A 101 0.16 -8.10 -3.89
N TYR A 102 1.25 -7.46 -3.49
CA TYR A 102 2.59 -7.68 -4.01
C TYR A 102 3.55 -7.97 -2.87
N SER A 103 3.79 -9.25 -2.59
CA SER A 103 4.55 -9.67 -1.41
C SER A 103 5.61 -10.71 -1.73
N ASN A 104 6.77 -10.59 -1.05
CA ASN A 104 7.80 -11.62 -1.09
C ASN A 104 7.39 -12.92 -0.37
N ARG A 105 6.29 -12.93 0.39
CA ARG A 105 5.74 -14.15 1.02
C ARG A 105 5.52 -15.28 0.03
N ILE A 106 5.21 -14.96 -1.23
CA ILE A 106 5.02 -15.93 -2.32
C ILE A 106 6.25 -16.85 -2.46
N LYS A 107 7.46 -16.35 -2.20
CA LYS A 107 8.70 -17.15 -2.25
C LYS A 107 8.73 -18.28 -1.21
N TYR A 108 8.04 -18.11 -0.09
CA TYR A 108 8.06 -19.05 1.03
C TYR A 108 6.84 -19.97 1.04
N MET A 109 5.65 -19.47 0.67
CA MET A 109 4.40 -20.25 0.75
C MET A 109 3.74 -20.51 -0.61
N GLY A 110 4.08 -19.79 -1.67
CA GLY A 110 3.35 -19.84 -2.93
C GLY A 110 2.12 -18.91 -2.94
N GLU A 111 1.53 -18.74 -4.12
CA GLU A 111 0.42 -17.80 -4.33
C GLU A 111 -0.89 -18.28 -3.68
N MET A 112 -1.20 -19.57 -3.77
CA MET A 112 -2.43 -20.16 -3.23
C MET A 112 -2.45 -20.12 -1.70
N GLU A 113 -1.35 -20.46 -1.07
CA GLU A 113 -1.19 -20.45 0.37
C GLU A 113 -1.16 -19.02 0.90
N LEU A 114 -0.59 -18.06 0.16
CA LEU A 114 -0.70 -16.64 0.49
C LEU A 114 -2.14 -16.15 0.43
N ALA A 115 -2.88 -16.50 -0.63
CA ALA A 115 -4.30 -16.17 -0.74
C ALA A 115 -5.09 -16.76 0.43
N LYS A 116 -4.82 -18.02 0.81
CA LYS A 116 -5.43 -18.65 1.97
C LYS A 116 -5.09 -17.92 3.27
N TRP A 117 -3.81 -17.59 3.49
CA TRP A 117 -3.36 -16.87 4.66
C TRP A 117 -4.03 -15.48 4.78
N LEU A 118 -4.17 -14.76 3.66
CA LEU A 118 -4.91 -13.49 3.61
C LEU A 118 -6.38 -13.65 4.00
N ILE A 119 -7.05 -14.70 3.50
CA ILE A 119 -8.44 -15.02 3.84
C ILE A 119 -8.57 -15.38 5.32
N ASP A 120 -7.72 -16.26 5.82
CA ASP A 120 -7.76 -16.76 7.21
C ASP A 120 -7.59 -15.62 8.24
N TYR A 121 -6.88 -14.55 7.87
CA TYR A 121 -6.68 -13.35 8.69
C TYR A 121 -7.49 -12.14 8.23
N GLU A 122 -8.50 -12.35 7.37
CA GLU A 122 -9.45 -11.34 6.90
C GLU A 122 -8.80 -10.08 6.29
N ILE A 123 -7.59 -10.20 5.73
CA ILE A 123 -6.89 -9.09 5.10
C ILE A 123 -7.57 -8.79 3.75
N PRO A 124 -8.13 -7.59 3.53
CA PRO A 124 -8.84 -7.29 2.29
C PRO A 124 -7.92 -7.28 1.06
N PHE A 125 -8.27 -8.07 0.04
CA PHE A 125 -7.59 -8.10 -1.26
C PHE A 125 -8.55 -8.50 -2.39
N ASP A 126 -8.17 -8.23 -3.63
CA ASP A 126 -8.85 -8.66 -4.86
C ASP A 126 -7.98 -9.60 -5.70
N GLY A 127 -6.65 -9.54 -5.55
CA GLY A 127 -5.72 -10.38 -6.29
C GLY A 127 -4.31 -10.31 -5.74
N ILE A 128 -3.44 -11.14 -6.32
CA ILE A 128 -2.01 -11.20 -6.05
C ILE A 128 -1.29 -11.01 -7.39
N ASP A 129 -0.22 -10.23 -7.41
CA ASP A 129 0.56 -9.94 -8.62
C ASP A 129 2.05 -9.75 -8.29
N TYR A 130 2.88 -9.76 -9.32
CA TYR A 130 4.33 -9.60 -9.27
C TYR A 130 4.78 -8.19 -9.71
N GLY A 131 3.85 -7.23 -9.79
CA GLY A 131 4.13 -5.83 -10.15
C GLY A 131 4.26 -5.55 -11.65
N GLN A 132 3.80 -6.47 -12.52
CA GLN A 132 3.99 -6.34 -13.97
C GLN A 132 2.85 -5.60 -14.67
N ASN A 133 1.70 -5.50 -14.03
CA ASN A 133 0.53 -4.81 -14.55
C ASN A 133 0.58 -3.29 -14.34
N LYS A 134 -0.43 -2.59 -14.88
CA LYS A 134 -0.61 -1.15 -14.64
C LYS A 134 -1.39 -0.93 -13.34
N TYR A 135 -0.84 -0.10 -12.47
CA TYR A 135 -1.44 0.31 -11.21
C TYR A 135 -1.57 1.83 -11.14
N ASP A 136 -2.53 2.27 -10.34
CA ASP A 136 -2.77 3.70 -10.11
C ASP A 136 -1.99 4.17 -8.86
N PHE A 137 -1.79 3.27 -7.87
CA PHE A 137 -1.05 3.52 -6.64
C PHE A 137 -0.16 2.33 -6.27
N HIS A 138 0.95 2.58 -5.58
CA HIS A 138 1.78 1.54 -4.96
C HIS A 138 2.22 1.97 -3.55
N ILE A 139 2.02 1.10 -2.57
CA ILE A 139 2.48 1.27 -1.19
C ILE A 139 3.41 0.13 -0.83
N ASP A 140 4.64 0.47 -0.45
CA ASP A 140 5.69 -0.50 -0.10
C ASP A 140 6.67 0.16 0.89
N ASP A 141 7.36 -0.64 1.69
CA ASP A 141 8.42 -0.20 2.60
C ASP A 141 9.81 -0.25 1.92
N ARG A 142 9.93 -0.87 0.74
CA ARG A 142 11.15 -0.98 -0.05
C ARG A 142 11.17 0.04 -1.20
N PRO A 143 12.06 1.05 -1.14
CA PRO A 143 12.17 2.06 -2.19
C PRO A 143 12.41 1.49 -3.59
N GLU A 144 13.24 0.46 -3.71
CA GLU A 144 13.57 -0.17 -5.01
C GLU A 144 12.32 -0.75 -5.70
N LYS A 145 11.44 -1.43 -4.95
CA LYS A 145 10.18 -1.94 -5.50
C LYS A 145 9.28 -0.80 -5.97
N LEU A 146 9.18 0.28 -5.19
CA LEU A 146 8.41 1.46 -5.62
C LEU A 146 8.99 2.00 -6.92
N GLU A 147 10.30 2.17 -7.03
CA GLU A 147 10.97 2.67 -8.22
C GLU A 147 10.68 1.82 -9.46
N ASP A 148 10.76 0.48 -9.34
CA ASP A 148 10.58 -0.46 -10.45
C ASP A 148 9.14 -0.52 -10.96
N THR A 149 8.15 -0.16 -10.14
CA THR A 149 6.76 -0.14 -10.59
C THR A 149 6.41 1.03 -11.49
N ASN A 150 5.44 0.81 -12.38
CA ASN A 150 4.91 1.82 -13.30
C ASN A 150 3.85 2.75 -12.67
N SER A 151 3.58 2.61 -11.36
CA SER A 151 2.56 3.39 -10.66
C SER A 151 2.92 4.88 -10.67
N PRO A 152 1.99 5.78 -11.03
CA PRO A 152 2.25 7.22 -11.02
C PRO A 152 2.33 7.78 -9.59
N ILE A 153 1.64 7.16 -8.63
CA ILE A 153 1.66 7.55 -7.22
C ILE A 153 2.31 6.42 -6.41
N LYS A 154 3.35 6.77 -5.66
CA LYS A 154 4.20 5.84 -4.91
C LYS A 154 4.34 6.32 -3.47
N LEU A 155 3.87 5.51 -2.52
CA LEU A 155 3.93 5.82 -1.09
C LEU A 155 4.95 4.88 -0.42
N LEU A 156 6.03 5.45 0.12
CA LEU A 156 7.03 4.76 0.92
C LEU A 156 6.57 4.72 2.37
N TYR A 157 6.16 3.56 2.85
CA TYR A 157 5.79 3.38 4.25
C TYR A 157 7.03 3.32 5.12
N THR A 158 7.11 4.18 6.13
CA THR A 158 8.33 4.35 6.91
C THR A 158 8.57 3.16 7.84
N GLN A 159 9.80 2.65 7.79
CA GLN A 159 10.32 1.58 8.63
C GLN A 159 11.75 1.92 9.06
N PRO A 160 12.25 1.32 10.16
CA PRO A 160 13.62 1.58 10.62
C PRO A 160 14.68 1.44 9.52
N TRP A 161 14.55 0.44 8.65
CA TRP A 161 15.51 0.16 7.58
C TRP A 161 15.42 1.07 6.37
N ASN A 162 14.39 1.93 6.27
CA ASN A 162 14.23 2.87 5.17
C ASN A 162 14.21 4.34 5.62
N GLU A 163 14.34 4.62 6.92
CA GLU A 163 14.24 5.97 7.49
C GLU A 163 15.30 6.91 6.91
N GLY A 164 16.52 6.41 6.73
CA GLY A 164 17.64 7.13 6.14
C GLY A 164 17.63 7.21 4.60
N CYS A 165 16.66 6.59 3.91
CA CYS A 165 16.63 6.61 2.45
C CYS A 165 16.37 8.03 1.93
N LEU A 166 17.35 8.55 1.19
CA LEU A 166 17.25 9.83 0.48
C LEU A 166 16.31 9.68 -0.71
N ASN A 167 15.30 10.55 -0.79
CA ASN A 167 14.35 10.58 -1.89
C ASN A 167 14.95 11.29 -3.12
N ILE A 168 15.94 10.65 -3.74
CA ILE A 168 16.71 11.26 -4.84
C ILE A 168 15.87 11.38 -6.12
N LYS A 169 14.91 10.46 -6.31
CA LYS A 169 13.95 10.51 -7.42
C LYS A 169 12.65 11.13 -6.91
N SER A 170 12.32 12.34 -7.34
CA SER A 170 11.31 13.26 -6.79
C SER A 170 9.83 12.80 -6.82
N ASN A 171 9.55 11.50 -6.98
CA ASN A 171 8.22 10.92 -7.13
C ASN A 171 7.81 9.95 -6.01
N LEU A 172 8.65 9.71 -4.99
CA LEU A 172 8.23 8.96 -3.81
C LEU A 172 7.68 9.91 -2.75
N ARG A 173 6.51 9.59 -2.19
CA ARG A 173 5.99 10.27 -1.00
C ARG A 173 6.18 9.38 0.19
N ARG A 174 6.78 9.88 1.26
CA ARG A 174 6.95 9.13 2.50
C ARG A 174 5.69 9.28 3.35
N VAL A 175 5.21 8.16 3.89
CA VAL A 175 4.12 8.11 4.87
C VAL A 175 4.62 7.39 6.14
N PHE A 176 4.13 7.80 7.30
CA PHE A 176 4.57 7.28 8.60
C PHE A 176 3.50 6.44 9.29
N THR A 177 2.24 6.58 8.87
CA THR A 177 1.11 5.91 9.49
C THR A 177 0.08 5.50 8.43
N TRP A 178 -0.77 4.53 8.77
CA TRP A 178 -1.92 4.19 7.92
C TRP A 178 -2.94 5.32 7.80
N TYR A 179 -3.01 6.21 8.80
CA TYR A 179 -3.85 7.39 8.71
C TYR A 179 -3.39 8.31 7.56
N GLU A 180 -2.09 8.53 7.40
CA GLU A 180 -1.55 9.29 6.27
C GLU A 180 -1.85 8.61 4.93
N ILE A 181 -1.75 7.27 4.84
CA ILE A 181 -2.20 6.51 3.65
C ILE A 181 -3.67 6.80 3.36
N ARG A 182 -4.54 6.75 4.38
CA ARG A 182 -5.97 7.04 4.25
C ARG A 182 -6.17 8.43 3.64
N LEU A 183 -5.46 9.44 4.13
CA LEU A 183 -5.57 10.81 3.61
C LEU A 183 -5.08 10.92 2.16
N GLU A 184 -3.98 10.26 1.81
CA GLU A 184 -3.45 10.27 0.43
C GLU A 184 -4.39 9.59 -0.57
N LEU A 185 -5.11 8.55 -0.15
CA LEU A 185 -6.01 7.80 -1.02
C LEU A 185 -7.44 8.33 -1.03
N LEU A 186 -7.98 8.68 0.13
CA LEU A 186 -9.41 9.00 0.31
C LEU A 186 -9.66 10.49 0.57
N GLY A 187 -8.61 11.25 0.90
CA GLY A 187 -8.71 12.64 1.31
C GLY A 187 -9.20 12.84 2.75
N ASP A 188 -9.25 14.10 3.16
CA ASP A 188 -9.89 14.54 4.40
C ASP A 188 -11.39 14.70 4.18
N ASP A 189 -12.17 14.32 5.17
CA ASP A 189 -13.56 14.74 5.27
C ASP A 189 -13.62 16.19 5.75
N VAL A 190 -14.02 17.12 4.86
CA VAL A 190 -14.02 18.55 5.16
C VAL A 190 -15.41 19.12 4.98
N THR A 191 -15.85 19.91 5.96
CA THR A 191 -17.02 20.77 5.79
C THR A 191 -16.56 22.11 5.22
N CYS A 192 -17.11 22.50 4.07
CA CYS A 192 -16.84 23.80 3.48
C CYS A 192 -17.29 24.90 4.45
N PRO A 193 -16.40 25.83 4.86
CA PRO A 193 -16.78 26.89 5.79
C PRO A 193 -17.75 27.91 5.19
N LEU A 194 -17.81 28.02 3.85
CA LEU A 194 -18.66 28.98 3.16
C LEU A 194 -20.10 28.48 2.97
N CYS A 195 -20.27 27.22 2.60
CA CYS A 195 -21.59 26.68 2.24
C CYS A 195 -22.05 25.50 3.11
N GLY A 196 -21.25 25.07 4.09
CA GLY A 196 -21.55 23.94 4.96
C GLY A 196 -21.55 22.58 4.26
N LEU A 197 -21.18 22.50 2.98
CA LEU A 197 -21.14 21.24 2.25
C LEU A 197 -20.02 20.35 2.80
N PHE A 198 -20.37 19.14 3.20
CA PHE A 198 -19.41 18.08 3.50
C PHE A 198 -18.87 17.49 2.19
N TYR A 199 -17.55 17.42 2.03
CA TYR A 199 -16.91 16.86 0.85
C TYR A 199 -15.54 16.27 1.18
N GLN A 200 -15.11 15.29 0.38
CA GLN A 200 -13.76 14.74 0.46
C GLN A 200 -12.76 15.65 -0.24
N ARG A 201 -11.75 16.10 0.52
CA ARG A 201 -10.65 16.94 0.07
C ARG A 201 -9.40 16.07 -0.07
N ILE A 202 -9.04 15.74 -1.31
CA ILE A 202 -7.91 14.88 -1.67
C ILE A 202 -6.57 15.63 -1.55
N ASN A 203 -6.56 16.96 -1.62
CA ASN A 203 -5.38 17.77 -1.31
C ASN A 203 -5.75 19.12 -0.66
N SER A 204 -4.84 19.69 0.12
CA SER A 204 -5.07 20.94 0.86
C SER A 204 -5.52 22.12 0.00
N ASN A 205 -5.17 22.13 -1.29
CA ASN A 205 -5.52 23.17 -2.26
C ASN A 205 -6.85 22.91 -2.99
N GLN A 206 -7.53 21.78 -2.73
CA GLN A 206 -8.80 21.45 -3.39
C GLN A 206 -9.92 22.32 -2.83
N ALA A 207 -10.31 23.34 -3.61
CA ALA A 207 -11.46 24.18 -3.32
C ALA A 207 -12.77 23.37 -3.28
N CYS A 208 -13.71 23.83 -2.45
CA CYS A 208 -15.04 23.22 -2.33
C CYS A 208 -15.71 23.13 -3.70
N PRO A 209 -16.20 21.95 -4.12
CA PRO A 209 -16.77 21.76 -5.45
C PRO A 209 -18.00 22.65 -5.73
N ARG A 210 -18.69 23.10 -4.68
CA ARG A 210 -19.85 24.00 -4.78
C ARG A 210 -19.48 25.48 -4.86
N CYS A 211 -18.37 25.88 -4.22
CA CYS A 211 -17.93 27.28 -4.17
C CYS A 211 -16.86 27.60 -5.24
N LYS A 212 -16.59 26.67 -6.17
CA LYS A 212 -15.70 26.95 -7.31
C LYS A 212 -16.40 27.89 -8.27
N GLY A 213 -16.07 29.19 -8.21
CA GLY A 213 -16.54 30.19 -9.18
C GLY A 213 -16.99 31.54 -8.62
N GLU A 214 -16.83 31.79 -7.32
CA GLU A 214 -17.04 33.12 -6.71
C GLU A 214 -15.73 33.80 -6.35
#